data_AF-A0A5C2CYQ7-F1
#
_entry.id   AF-A0A5C2CYQ7-F1
#
_cell.length_a   1.000
_cell.length_b   1.000
_cell.length_c   1.000
_cell.angle_alpha   90.00
_cell.angle_beta   90.00
_cell.angle_gamma   90.00
#
_symmetry.space_group_name_H-M   'P 1'
#
loop_
_entity.id
_entity.type
_entity.pdbx_description
1 polymer ?
#
loop_
_entity_poly.entity_id
_entity_poly.type
_entity_poly.pdbx_seq_one_letter_code
_entity_poly.pdbx_strand_id
1 'polypeptide(L)'
;MTETGAAGGETNEVVASLAQHFQSGEFRRAFSADAAGALASAGIEAAQVPRELMDAISHLSYDELTLLATMHAKLGDTSYITGVGCSFF
;
A
#
# COMPACT_ATOMS: atom_id res chain seq x y z
N MET A 1 9.01 9.21 -33.73
CA MET A 1 9.66 10.04 -32.70
C MET A 1 8.52 10.61 -31.87
N THR A 2 8.22 10.25 -30.62
CA THR A 2 8.92 9.50 -29.57
C THR A 2 7.85 9.07 -28.54
N GLU A 3 8.12 7.99 -27.80
CA GLU A 3 7.30 7.35 -26.77
C GLU A 3 6.56 8.28 -25.78
N THR A 4 5.35 7.87 -25.39
CA THR A 4 4.72 8.29 -24.13
C THR A 4 3.91 7.13 -23.60
N GLY A 5 4.57 6.20 -22.89
CA GLY A 5 3.91 5.02 -22.33
C GLY A 5 4.85 4.25 -21.42
N ALA A 6 5.05 4.72 -20.18
CA ALA A 6 5.78 3.98 -19.13
C ALA A 6 5.39 4.39 -17.70
N ALA A 7 5.05 5.66 -17.43
CA ALA A 7 4.86 6.15 -16.05
C ALA A 7 3.70 5.52 -15.25
N GLY A 8 2.69 4.96 -15.93
CA GLY A 8 1.52 4.37 -15.28
C GLY A 8 1.77 2.97 -14.69
N GLY A 9 2.75 2.23 -15.19
CA GLY A 9 3.10 0.89 -14.70
C GLY A 9 3.89 0.96 -13.40
N GLU A 10 4.95 1.76 -13.39
CA GLU A 10 5.90 1.88 -12.27
C GLU A 10 5.23 2.41 -11.00
N THR A 11 4.34 3.41 -11.15
CA THR A 11 3.59 3.98 -10.02
C THR A 11 2.66 2.95 -9.37
N ASN A 12 2.03 2.10 -10.18
CA ASN A 12 1.11 1.07 -9.70
C ASN A 12 1.84 -0.02 -8.92
N GLU A 13 3.02 -0.43 -9.39
CA GLU A 13 3.87 -1.42 -8.71
C GLU A 13 4.39 -0.90 -7.36
N VAL A 14 4.78 0.38 -7.28
CA VAL A 14 5.21 1.01 -6.02
C VAL A 14 4.07 1.08 -5.02
N VAL A 15 2.86 1.46 -5.45
CA VAL A 15 1.69 1.51 -4.57
C VAL A 15 1.29 0.10 -4.10
N ALA A 16 1.35 -0.90 -4.97
CA ALA A 16 1.09 -2.28 -4.61
C ALA A 16 2.11 -2.80 -3.58
N SER A 17 3.40 -2.54 -3.81
CA SER A 17 4.47 -2.89 -2.86
C SER A 17 4.26 -2.20 -1.50
N LEU A 18 3.95 -0.90 -1.51
CA LEU A 18 3.66 -0.13 -0.29
C LEU A 18 2.46 -0.73 0.47
N ALA A 19 1.39 -1.11 -0.22
CA ALA A 19 0.22 -1.77 0.37
C ALA A 19 0.58 -3.13 1.01
N GLN A 20 1.50 -3.88 0.41
CA GLN A 20 2.02 -5.12 0.99
C GLN A 20 2.83 -4.85 2.26
N HIS A 21 3.71 -3.83 2.27
CA HIS A 21 4.45 -3.43 3.46
C HIS A 21 3.52 -3.02 4.61
N PHE A 22 2.41 -2.35 4.32
CA PHE A 22 1.40 -1.99 5.33
C PHE A 22 0.67 -3.19 5.97
N GLN A 23 0.77 -4.39 5.42
CA GLN A 23 0.30 -5.60 6.10
C GLN A 23 1.17 -5.95 7.31
N SER A 24 2.43 -5.51 7.34
CA SER A 24 3.32 -5.70 8.48
C SER A 24 2.99 -4.72 9.61
N GLY A 25 2.81 -5.24 10.83
CA GLY A 25 2.66 -4.41 12.03
C GLY A 25 3.89 -3.56 12.34
N GLU A 26 5.09 -4.11 12.11
CA GLU A 26 6.34 -3.39 12.36
C GLU A 26 6.54 -2.22 11.40
N PHE A 27 6.20 -2.42 10.12
CA PHE A 27 6.25 -1.35 9.12
C PHE A 27 5.30 -0.21 9.47
N ARG A 28 4.04 -0.52 9.83
CA ARG A 28 3.07 0.49 10.28
C ARG A 28 3.58 1.30 11.47
N ARG A 29 4.20 0.62 12.44
CA ARG A 29 4.77 1.27 13.61
C ARG A 29 5.94 2.19 13.25
N ALA A 30 6.87 1.70 12.44
CA ALA A 30 7.98 2.50 11.93
C ALA A 30 7.49 3.70 11.11
N PHE A 31 6.52 3.49 10.21
CA PHE A 31 5.94 4.51 9.35
C PHE A 31 5.24 5.62 10.15
N SER A 32 4.47 5.25 11.19
CA SER A 32 3.81 6.23 12.07
C SER A 32 4.79 7.06 12.91
N ALA A 33 6.00 6.55 13.14
CA ALA A 33 7.05 7.26 13.88
C ALA A 33 7.94 8.12 12.95
N ASP A 34 8.30 7.57 11.79
CA ASP A 34 9.09 8.21 10.75
C ASP A 34 8.76 7.61 9.37
N ALA A 35 7.86 8.25 8.64
CA ALA A 35 7.40 7.77 7.34
C ALA A 35 8.55 7.66 6.32
N ALA A 36 9.47 8.63 6.30
CA ALA A 36 10.58 8.66 5.36
C ALA A 36 11.57 7.51 5.60
N GLY A 37 11.97 7.26 6.85
CA GLY A 37 12.86 6.15 7.21
C GLY A 37 12.20 4.79 7.06
N ALA A 38 10.90 4.67 7.30
CA ALA A 38 10.16 3.44 7.04
C ALA A 38 10.15 3.08 5.55
N LEU A 39 9.87 4.05 4.68
CA LEU A 39 9.91 3.87 3.22
C LEU A 39 11.32 3.49 2.75
N ALA A 40 12.35 4.21 3.22
CA ALA A 40 13.74 3.89 2.90
C ALA A 40 14.14 2.47 3.35
N SER A 41 13.67 2.03 4.53
CA SER A 41 13.91 0.67 5.04
C SER A 41 13.22 -0.41 4.20
N ALA A 42 12.11 -0.06 3.55
CA ALA A 42 11.42 -0.91 2.58
C ALA A 42 12.01 -0.82 1.16
N GLY A 43 13.03 0.01 0.94
CA GLY A 43 13.61 0.25 -0.39
C GLY A 43 12.71 1.06 -1.31
N ILE A 44 11.72 1.78 -0.76
CA ILE A 44 10.80 2.64 -1.52
C ILE A 44 11.29 4.08 -1.41
N GLU A 45 11.55 4.72 -2.54
CA GLU A 45 11.87 6.15 -2.54
C GLU A 45 10.58 6.97 -2.44
N ALA A 46 10.53 7.96 -1.55
CA ALA A 46 9.34 8.80 -1.39
C ALA A 46 8.94 9.54 -2.69
N ALA A 47 9.90 9.80 -3.59
CA ALA A 47 9.66 10.39 -4.90
C ALA A 47 8.86 9.48 -5.86
N GLN A 48 8.85 8.16 -5.61
CA GLN A 48 8.11 7.18 -6.40
C GLN A 48 6.66 7.04 -5.90
N VAL A 49 6.36 7.48 -4.68
CA VAL A 49 5.02 7.43 -4.12
C VAL A 49 4.24 8.68 -4.58
N PRO A 50 3.00 8.53 -5.09
CA PRO A 50 2.17 9.66 -5.43
C PRO A 50 2.02 10.63 -4.25
N ARG A 51 2.23 11.92 -4.49
CA ARG A 51 2.21 12.94 -3.43
C ARG A 51 0.89 12.98 -2.68
N GLU A 52 -0.23 12.82 -3.39
CA GLU A 52 -1.58 12.77 -2.78
C GLU A 52 -1.73 11.55 -1.85
N LEU A 53 -1.19 10.40 -2.24
CA LEU A 53 -1.20 9.21 -1.39
C LEU A 53 -0.35 9.43 -0.15
N MET A 54 0.85 9.99 -0.31
CA MET A 54 1.75 10.28 0.80
C MET A 54 1.10 11.23 1.81
N ASP A 55 0.48 12.32 1.32
CA ASP A 55 -0.19 13.31 2.15
C ASP A 55 -1.37 12.70 2.94
N ALA A 56 -2.13 11.80 2.31
CA ALA A 56 -3.24 11.10 2.95
C ALA A 56 -2.79 10.14 4.05
N ILE A 57 -1.63 9.48 3.91
CA ILE A 57 -1.16 8.45 4.86
C ILE A 57 -0.15 8.96 5.89
N SER A 58 0.57 10.05 5.62
CA SER A 58 1.64 10.55 6.50
C SER A 58 1.13 11.10 7.83
N HIS A 59 -0.15 11.49 7.87
CA HIS A 59 -0.80 12.03 9.06
C HIS A 59 -1.51 10.96 9.90
N LEU A 60 -1.55 9.71 9.41
CA LEU A 60 -2.29 8.63 10.06
C LEU A 60 -1.50 8.05 11.23
N SER A 61 -2.20 7.83 12.33
CA SER A 61 -1.69 7.08 13.47
C SER A 61 -1.53 5.58 13.16
N TYR A 62 -0.79 4.87 14.02
CA TYR A 62 -0.63 3.42 13.92
C TYR A 62 -1.97 2.68 13.86
N ASP A 63 -2.96 3.09 14.67
CA ASP A 63 -4.29 2.48 14.71
C ASP A 63 -5.06 2.73 13.41
N GLU A 64 -4.97 3.95 12.85
CA GLU A 64 -5.59 4.28 11.56
C GLU A 64 -4.96 3.52 10.39
N LEU A 65 -3.63 3.41 10.37
CA LEU A 65 -2.91 2.58 9.41
C LEU A 65 -3.25 1.09 9.56
N THR A 66 -3.49 0.64 10.79
CA THR A 66 -3.92 -0.73 11.08
C THR A 66 -5.31 -1.01 10.55
N LEU A 67 -6.23 -0.05 10.74
CA LEU A 67 -7.58 -0.12 10.22
C LEU A 67 -7.58 -0.14 8.69
N LEU A 68 -6.80 0.74 8.05
CA LEU A 68 -6.67 0.79 6.58
C LEU A 68 -6.16 -0.54 6.01
N ALA A 69 -5.11 -1.10 6.59
CA ALA A 69 -4.56 -2.39 6.17
C ALA A 69 -5.58 -3.54 6.35
N THR A 70 -6.36 -3.51 7.44
CA THR A 70 -7.41 -4.50 7.70
C THR A 70 -8.57 -4.37 6.71
N MET A 71 -8.98 -3.14 6.39
CA MET A 71 -10.00 -2.88 5.37
C MET A 71 -9.53 -3.33 3.99
N HIS A 72 -8.28 -3.02 3.62
CA HIS A 72 -7.69 -3.47 2.36
C HIS A 72 -7.65 -5.00 2.28
N ALA A 73 -7.26 -5.69 3.35
CA ALA A 73 -7.30 -7.16 3.41
C ALA A 73 -8.73 -7.71 3.23
N LYS A 74 -9.73 -7.12 3.92
CA LYS A 74 -11.13 -7.54 3.80
C LYS A 74 -11.73 -7.25 2.42
N LEU A 75 -11.44 -6.10 1.82
CA LEU A 75 -11.93 -5.72 0.49
C LEU A 75 -11.24 -6.52 -0.62
N GLY A 76 -9.94 -6.78 -0.48
CA GLY A 76 -9.19 -7.67 -1.35
C GLY A 76 -9.73 -9.10 -1.32
N ASP A 77 -10.10 -9.61 -0.14
CA ASP A 77 -10.75 -10.91 0.06
C ASP A 77 -12.15 -10.95 -0.57
N THR A 78 -12.88 -9.84 -0.54
CA THR A 78 -14.22 -9.74 -1.16
C THR A 78 -14.15 -9.86 -2.70
N SER A 79 -13.02 -9.56 -3.33
CA SER A 79 -12.82 -9.80 -4.77
C SER A 79 -12.65 -11.28 -5.12
N TYR A 80 -12.44 -12.16 -4.12
CA TYR A 80 -12.51 -13.62 -4.26
C TYR A 80 -13.95 -14.14 -4.12
N ILE A 81 -14.86 -13.38 -3.49
CA ILE A 81 -16.25 -13.79 -3.26
C ILE A 81 -17.11 -13.59 -4.52
N THR A 82 -16.68 -12.74 -5.46
CA THR A 82 -17.37 -12.52 -6.75
C THR A 82 -16.86 -13.37 -7.91
N GLY A 83 -15.92 -14.28 -7.67
CA GLY A 83 -15.36 -15.15 -8.71
C GLY A 83 -15.01 -16.54 -8.19
N VAL A 84 -15.92 -17.49 -8.46
CA VAL A 84 -15.73 -18.94 -8.37
C VAL A 84 -15.98 -19.58 -7.00
N GLY A 85 -17.17 -20.18 -6.88
CA GLY A 85 -17.27 -21.61 -6.56
C GLY A 85 -17.39 -22.00 -5.09
N CYS A 86 -18.52 -22.63 -4.79
CA CYS A 86 -18.78 -23.46 -3.62
C CYS A 86 -17.56 -24.29 -3.18
N SER A 87 -17.30 -24.34 -1.86
CA SER A 87 -17.15 -25.58 -1.09
C SER A 87 -17.02 -25.26 0.40
N PHE A 88 -18.11 -25.49 1.15
CA PHE A 88 -18.02 -25.84 2.57
C PHE A 88 -17.54 -27.30 2.62
N PHE A 89 -16.42 -27.56 3.29
CA PHE A 89 -16.05 -28.86 3.83
C PHE A 89 -15.55 -28.66 5.26
#